data_AF-A0A936PJY5-F1
#
_entry.id   AF-A0A936PJY5-F1
#
_cell.length_a   1.000
_cell.length_b   1.000
_cell.length_c   1.000
_cell.angle_alpha   90.00
_cell.angle_beta   90.00
_cell.angle_gamma   90.00
#
_symmetry.space_group_name_H-M   'P 1'
#
loop_
_entity.id
_entity.type
_entity.pdbx_description
1 polymer ?
#
loop_
_entity_poly.entity_id
_entity_poly.type
_entity_poly.pdbx_seq_one_letter_code
_entity_poly.pdbx_strand_id
1 'polypeptide(L)'
;MINNIVLQRLKEREKELNTLYNLEELLSVDDLENDRLFRELITLMPHGWQYSTICEIKVTFEGKEWHSEDFRETDWIQKADIVVDNNVSGEITVTYLQLIREFNGSQFLPEEQKLLNTISDRVGNYLFQQRLRNSFKALGAGNGSANSNEEVLSQTDSDQHWKWRLKMAEHICRKMDMAKFGVKAIYLIGSTKNATAGPASDLDLMIHHQSGIHQLENLKSWIEGWSLCLAEENFQRTGYQSDGLIDLHLITDSDIEARTSFAVMIGSFTDGARLLR
;
A
#
# COMPACT_ATOMS: atom_id res chain seq x y z
N MET A 1 -2.59 29.95 37.43
CA MET A 1 -2.35 29.81 35.97
C MET A 1 -1.56 28.54 35.65
N ILE A 2 -0.44 28.26 36.32
CA ILE A 2 0.38 27.03 36.12
C ILE A 2 -0.40 25.73 36.38
N ASN A 3 -1.18 25.65 37.47
CA ASN A 3 -1.97 24.44 37.78
C ASN A 3 -3.00 24.09 36.70
N ASN A 4 -3.60 25.06 36.01
CA ASN A 4 -4.57 24.78 34.94
C ASN A 4 -3.91 24.19 33.69
N ILE A 5 -2.72 24.67 33.32
CA ILE A 5 -1.97 24.14 32.16
C ILE A 5 -1.51 22.70 32.45
N VAL A 6 -1.04 22.45 33.68
CA VAL A 6 -0.63 21.10 34.11
C VAL A 6 -1.83 20.16 34.13
N LEU A 7 -2.96 20.57 34.72
CA LEU A 7 -4.18 19.77 34.75
C LEU A 7 -4.73 19.48 33.35
N GLN A 8 -4.67 20.43 32.42
CA GLN A 8 -5.10 20.23 31.05
C GLN A 8 -4.21 19.21 30.33
N ARG A 9 -2.88 19.33 30.44
CA ARG A 9 -1.95 18.34 29.85
C ARG A 9 -2.15 16.93 30.41
N LEU A 10 -2.45 16.80 31.70
CA LEU A 10 -2.74 15.51 32.32
C LEU A 10 -4.02 14.89 31.74
N LYS A 11 -5.08 15.70 31.56
CA LYS A 11 -6.33 15.23 30.95
C LYS A 11 -6.14 14.79 29.50
N GLU A 12 -5.40 15.55 28.69
CA GLU A 12 -5.13 15.13 27.30
C GLU A 12 -4.29 13.85 27.28
N ARG A 13 -3.32 13.68 28.20
CA ARG A 13 -2.57 12.44 28.31
C ARG A 13 -3.39 11.25 28.77
N GLU A 14 -4.34 11.45 29.68
CA GLU A 14 -5.29 10.43 30.10
C GLU A 14 -6.13 9.95 28.91
N LYS A 15 -6.64 10.86 28.08
CA LYS A 15 -7.35 10.53 26.84
C LYS A 15 -6.49 9.72 25.86
N GLU A 16 -5.26 10.19 25.59
CA GLU A 16 -4.33 9.48 24.70
C GLU A 16 -4.08 8.04 25.18
N LEU A 17 -3.80 7.88 26.48
CA LEU A 17 -3.53 6.57 27.07
C LEU A 17 -4.75 5.65 27.01
N ASN A 18 -5.92 6.14 27.42
CA ASN A 18 -7.17 5.36 27.37
C ASN A 18 -7.49 4.91 25.95
N THR A 19 -7.26 5.77 24.95
CA THR A 19 -7.45 5.43 23.54
C THR A 19 -6.49 4.31 23.11
N LEU A 20 -5.21 4.39 23.49
CA LEU A 20 -4.24 3.35 23.18
C LEU A 20 -4.53 2.03 23.90
N TYR A 21 -5.00 2.06 25.15
CA TYR A 21 -5.37 0.84 25.87
C TYR A 21 -6.56 0.12 25.23
N ASN A 22 -7.63 0.87 24.91
CA ASN A 22 -8.79 0.31 24.24
C ASN A 22 -8.45 -0.18 22.83
N LEU A 23 -7.50 0.48 22.14
CA LEU A 23 -6.99 -0.01 20.86
C LEU A 23 -6.30 -1.36 21.03
N GLU A 24 -5.44 -1.52 22.04
CA GLU A 24 -4.78 -2.82 22.29
C GLU A 24 -5.79 -3.91 22.63
N GLU A 25 -6.83 -3.59 23.40
CA GLU A 25 -7.91 -4.54 23.68
C GLU A 25 -8.65 -4.96 22.40
N LEU A 26 -8.98 -4.00 21.53
CA LEU A 26 -9.57 -4.25 20.21
C LEU A 26 -8.68 -5.13 19.34
N LEU A 27 -7.37 -4.82 19.25
CA LEU A 27 -6.40 -5.56 18.45
C LEU A 27 -5.99 -6.90 19.07
N SER A 28 -6.36 -7.17 20.32
CA SER A 28 -6.11 -8.47 20.95
C SER A 28 -7.06 -9.58 20.49
N VAL A 29 -8.17 -9.21 19.85
CA VAL A 29 -9.15 -10.16 19.33
C VAL A 29 -8.58 -10.83 18.08
N ASP A 30 -8.41 -12.15 18.16
CA ASP A 30 -7.97 -12.96 17.02
C ASP A 30 -9.05 -12.99 15.92
N ASP A 31 -8.60 -12.92 14.66
CA ASP A 31 -9.44 -13.04 13.46
C ASP A 31 -10.62 -12.06 13.38
N LEU A 32 -10.49 -10.86 13.93
CA LEU A 32 -11.53 -9.82 13.85
C LEU A 32 -11.76 -9.41 12.39
N GLU A 33 -13.02 -9.39 11.95
CA GLU A 33 -13.35 -8.92 10.61
C GLU A 33 -12.97 -7.43 10.42
N ASN A 34 -12.37 -7.10 9.28
CA ASN A 34 -11.94 -5.73 8.95
C ASN A 34 -13.09 -4.72 9.11
N ASP A 35 -14.29 -5.08 8.65
CA ASP A 35 -15.48 -4.23 8.76
C ASP A 35 -15.83 -3.90 10.23
N ARG A 36 -15.63 -4.85 11.14
CA ARG A 36 -15.84 -4.64 12.58
C ARG A 36 -14.72 -3.84 13.20
N LEU A 37 -13.47 -4.17 12.87
CA LEU A 37 -12.28 -3.43 13.32
C LEU A 37 -12.40 -1.94 13.03
N PHE A 38 -12.71 -1.57 11.78
CA PHE A 38 -12.76 -0.17 11.38
C PHE A 38 -13.94 0.59 11.97
N ARG A 39 -15.11 -0.05 12.16
CA ARG A 39 -16.24 0.55 12.88
C ARG A 39 -15.91 0.84 14.35
N GLU A 40 -15.24 -0.09 15.01
CA GLU A 40 -14.82 0.09 16.41
C GLU A 40 -13.73 1.17 16.50
N LEU A 41 -12.77 1.21 15.57
CA LEU A 41 -11.76 2.28 15.47
C LEU A 41 -12.38 3.67 15.32
N ILE A 42 -13.34 3.82 14.40
CA ILE A 42 -14.03 5.10 14.15
C ILE A 42 -14.75 5.61 15.39
N THR A 43 -15.32 4.70 16.18
CA THR A 43 -16.00 5.05 17.44
C THR A 43 -15.00 5.38 18.55
N LEU A 44 -13.87 4.67 18.57
CA LEU A 44 -12.86 4.79 19.62
C LEU A 44 -12.02 6.06 19.50
N MET A 45 -11.52 6.35 18.29
CA MET A 45 -10.50 7.37 18.05
C MET A 45 -10.88 8.78 18.53
N PRO A 46 -12.11 9.30 18.32
CA PRO A 46 -12.47 10.66 18.73
C PRO A 46 -12.17 10.98 20.19
N HIS A 47 -12.25 9.98 21.08
CA HIS A 47 -11.96 10.13 22.50
C HIS A 47 -10.50 10.49 22.83
N GLY A 48 -9.56 10.21 21.92
CA GLY A 48 -8.15 10.54 22.07
C GLY A 48 -7.78 11.97 21.68
N TRP A 49 -8.70 12.70 21.05
CA TRP A 49 -8.47 14.04 20.55
C TRP A 49 -8.95 15.12 21.54
N GLN A 50 -8.38 16.31 21.41
CA GLN A 50 -8.68 17.46 22.24
C GLN A 50 -10.16 17.82 22.16
N TYR A 51 -10.72 17.85 20.94
CA TYR A 51 -12.11 18.21 20.67
C TYR A 51 -12.93 17.00 20.18
N SER A 52 -13.08 15.99 21.04
CA SER A 52 -13.74 14.72 20.70
C SER A 52 -15.14 14.83 20.08
N THR A 53 -15.95 15.83 20.48
CA THR A 53 -17.35 15.98 20.02
C THR A 53 -17.49 16.47 18.59
N ILE A 54 -16.42 17.02 18.01
CA ILE A 54 -16.40 17.50 16.62
C ILE A 54 -15.35 16.76 15.80
N CYS A 55 -14.81 15.66 16.33
CA CYS A 55 -13.75 14.86 15.74
C CYS A 55 -14.38 13.72 14.96
N GLU A 56 -14.29 13.79 13.62
CA GLU A 56 -14.81 12.76 12.73
C GLU A 56 -13.65 11.99 12.11
N ILE A 57 -13.88 10.70 11.92
CA ILE A 57 -12.88 9.76 11.41
C ILE A 57 -13.38 9.17 10.09
N LYS A 58 -12.49 9.08 9.11
CA LYS A 58 -12.63 8.26 7.90
C LYS A 58 -11.46 7.31 7.84
N VAL A 59 -11.72 6.04 7.60
CA VAL A 59 -10.71 5.02 7.30
C VAL A 59 -10.95 4.54 5.89
N THR A 60 -9.90 4.52 5.08
CA THR A 60 -9.88 3.87 3.77
C THR A 60 -8.93 2.69 3.86
N PHE A 61 -9.33 1.51 3.37
CA PHE A 61 -8.48 0.33 3.37
C PHE A 61 -8.90 -0.61 2.23
N GLU A 62 -7.94 -0.97 1.36
CA GLU A 62 -8.17 -1.85 0.19
C GLU A 62 -9.36 -1.45 -0.71
N GLY A 63 -9.66 -0.15 -0.82
CA GLY A 63 -10.77 0.36 -1.63
C GLY A 63 -12.14 0.38 -0.92
N LYS A 64 -12.22 -0.09 0.33
CA LYS A 64 -13.38 0.14 1.21
C LYS A 64 -13.19 1.42 1.97
N GLU A 65 -14.30 2.08 2.27
CA GLU A 65 -14.33 3.24 3.14
C GLU A 65 -15.28 2.99 4.32
N TRP A 66 -14.84 3.44 5.48
CA TRP A 66 -15.66 3.53 6.69
C TRP A 66 -15.50 4.94 7.23
N HIS A 67 -16.58 5.54 7.70
CA HIS A 67 -16.51 6.86 8.28
C HIS A 67 -17.54 7.03 9.40
N SER A 68 -17.33 8.05 10.20
CA SER A 68 -18.29 8.53 11.20
C SER A 68 -19.53 9.08 10.49
N GLU A 69 -20.70 9.06 11.14
CA GLU A 69 -21.98 9.44 10.51
C GLU A 69 -21.96 10.89 9.98
N ASP A 70 -21.33 11.80 10.70
CA ASP A 70 -21.26 13.23 10.38
C ASP A 70 -19.97 13.61 9.64
N PHE A 71 -19.22 12.64 9.11
CA PHE A 71 -17.95 12.90 8.44
C PHE A 71 -18.11 13.81 7.22
N ARG A 72 -17.30 14.87 7.17
CA ARG A 72 -17.11 15.73 6.01
C ARG A 72 -15.67 16.24 5.98
N GLU A 73 -15.10 16.35 4.79
CA GLU A 73 -13.78 16.95 4.65
C GLU A 73 -13.82 18.45 4.98
N THR A 74 -12.83 18.90 5.74
CA THR A 74 -12.64 20.30 6.12
C THR A 74 -11.18 20.70 5.93
N ASP A 75 -10.89 21.99 6.07
CA ASP A 75 -9.52 22.51 6.06
C ASP A 75 -8.70 22.02 7.26
N TRP A 76 -9.34 21.50 8.31
CA TRP A 76 -8.68 20.96 9.50
C TRP A 76 -8.68 19.44 9.43
N ILE A 77 -7.59 18.91 8.87
CA ILE A 77 -7.42 17.49 8.60
C ILE A 77 -6.06 16.96 9.08
N GLN A 78 -6.05 15.76 9.65
CA GLN A 78 -4.86 14.94 9.87
C GLN A 78 -5.00 13.62 9.12
N LYS A 79 -3.89 13.10 8.63
CA LYS A 79 -3.81 11.85 7.88
C LYS A 79 -2.66 11.01 8.39
N ALA A 80 -2.84 9.69 8.35
CA ALA A 80 -1.76 8.73 8.51
C ALA A 80 -2.02 7.49 7.65
N ASP A 81 -0.97 7.02 6.99
CA ASP A 81 -1.02 5.84 6.14
C ASP A 81 -1.06 4.56 6.97
N ILE A 82 -1.96 3.64 6.61
CA ILE A 82 -1.97 2.27 7.15
C ILE A 82 -1.01 1.46 6.29
N VAL A 83 0.15 1.13 6.85
CA VAL A 83 1.19 0.36 6.17
C VAL A 83 1.09 -1.13 6.54
N VAL A 84 0.87 -1.98 5.54
CA VAL A 84 0.83 -3.45 5.69
C VAL A 84 1.86 -4.08 4.76
N ASP A 85 2.79 -4.86 5.31
CA ASP A 85 3.90 -5.48 4.55
C ASP A 85 4.75 -4.46 3.76
N ASN A 86 5.07 -3.32 4.39
CA ASN A 86 5.78 -2.17 3.80
C ASN A 86 5.05 -1.47 2.64
N ASN A 87 3.74 -1.68 2.47
CA ASN A 87 2.94 -0.98 1.46
C ASN A 87 1.81 -0.21 2.13
N VAL A 88 1.53 0.99 1.62
CA VAL A 88 0.35 1.75 2.03
C VAL A 88 -0.89 1.04 1.50
N SER A 89 -1.63 0.37 2.40
CA SER A 89 -2.86 -0.36 2.07
C SER A 89 -4.12 0.42 2.46
N GLY A 90 -3.96 1.58 3.09
CA GLY A 90 -5.06 2.42 3.53
C GLY A 90 -4.58 3.75 4.12
N GLU A 91 -5.53 4.58 4.54
CA GLU A 91 -5.30 5.87 5.19
C GLU A 91 -6.35 6.08 6.28
N ILE A 92 -5.92 6.52 7.46
CA ILE A 92 -6.79 7.04 8.51
C ILE A 92 -6.78 8.56 8.40
N THR A 93 -7.95 9.13 8.15
CA THR A 93 -8.21 10.57 8.11
C THR A 93 -8.98 10.99 9.35
N VAL A 94 -8.53 12.05 10.01
CA VAL A 94 -9.20 12.69 11.14
C VAL A 94 -9.50 14.13 10.78
N THR A 95 -10.71 14.60 11.06
CA THR A 95 -11.10 15.97 10.78
C THR A 95 -11.88 16.59 11.94
N TYR A 96 -11.73 17.90 12.11
CA TYR A 96 -12.59 18.67 13.00
C TYR A 96 -13.70 19.36 12.20
N LEU A 97 -14.94 19.30 12.66
CA LEU A 97 -16.08 19.86 11.90
C LEU A 97 -16.21 21.38 11.97
N GLN A 98 -15.51 22.02 12.90
CA GLN A 98 -15.61 23.44 13.21
C GLN A 98 -14.25 23.99 13.66
N LEU A 99 -14.03 25.29 13.44
CA LEU A 99 -12.89 26.01 14.00
C LEU A 99 -13.18 26.44 15.43
N ILE A 100 -12.49 25.82 16.40
CA ILE A 100 -12.51 26.29 17.79
C ILE A 100 -11.33 27.23 18.02
N ARG A 101 -10.11 26.78 17.72
CA ARG A 101 -8.89 27.56 17.95
C ARG A 101 -7.71 27.00 17.16
N GLU A 102 -6.92 27.87 16.53
CA GLU A 102 -5.64 27.51 15.93
C GLU A 102 -4.47 27.72 16.89
N PHE A 103 -3.48 26.84 16.78
CA PHE A 103 -2.18 26.95 17.43
C PHE A 103 -1.10 26.64 16.40
N ASN A 104 -0.20 27.59 16.16
CA ASN A 104 0.87 27.47 15.16
C ASN A 104 0.38 27.07 13.74
N GLY A 105 -0.79 27.55 13.33
CA GLY A 105 -1.36 27.28 12.00
C GLY A 105 -2.09 25.94 11.86
N SER A 106 -2.32 25.21 12.96
CA SER A 106 -3.16 24.00 12.97
C SER A 106 -4.10 24.01 14.18
N GLN A 107 -5.29 23.43 14.04
CA GLN A 107 -6.19 23.19 15.17
C GLN A 107 -5.78 21.95 15.99
N PHE A 108 -4.96 21.08 15.40
CA PHE A 108 -4.47 19.86 16.03
C PHE A 108 -3.16 20.08 16.79
N LEU A 109 -3.02 19.36 17.89
CA LEU A 109 -1.80 19.26 18.67
C LEU A 109 -0.79 18.31 17.99
N PRO A 110 0.52 18.57 18.10
CA PRO A 110 1.54 17.63 17.63
C PRO A 110 1.40 16.22 18.25
N GLU A 111 0.94 16.16 19.50
CA GLU A 111 0.67 14.91 20.20
C GLU A 111 -0.47 14.10 19.57
N GLU A 112 -1.49 14.77 19.01
CA GLU A 112 -2.59 14.10 18.30
C GLU A 112 -2.11 13.45 16.99
N GLN A 113 -1.23 14.13 16.24
CA GLN A 113 -0.61 13.52 15.06
C GLN A 113 0.24 12.30 15.45
N LYS A 114 0.98 12.40 16.57
CA LYS A 114 1.77 11.27 17.07
C LYS A 114 0.88 10.11 17.51
N LEU A 115 -0.27 10.39 18.14
CA LEU A 115 -1.27 9.38 18.48
C LEU A 115 -1.80 8.72 17.21
N LEU A 116 -2.21 9.49 16.21
CA LEU A 116 -2.70 8.99 14.92
C LEU A 116 -1.70 8.05 14.23
N ASN A 117 -0.43 8.47 14.14
CA ASN A 117 0.62 7.64 13.55
C ASN A 117 0.79 6.33 14.34
N THR A 118 0.77 6.39 15.67
CA THR A 118 0.89 5.20 16.53
C THR A 118 -0.29 4.24 16.33
N ILE A 119 -1.51 4.76 16.20
CA ILE A 119 -2.71 3.97 15.92
C ILE A 119 -2.56 3.30 14.55
N SER A 120 -2.18 4.05 13.52
CA SER A 120 -1.99 3.54 12.15
C SER A 120 -0.95 2.41 12.09
N ASP A 121 0.19 2.59 12.75
CA ASP A 121 1.24 1.57 12.83
C ASP A 121 0.75 0.29 13.51
N ARG A 122 -0.01 0.40 14.60
CA ARG A 122 -0.55 -0.76 15.33
C ARG A 122 -1.59 -1.52 14.51
N VAL A 123 -2.50 -0.79 13.87
CA VAL A 123 -3.52 -1.35 12.97
C VAL A 123 -2.86 -2.04 11.77
N GLY A 124 -1.86 -1.41 11.15
CA GLY A 124 -1.09 -2.00 10.05
C GLY A 124 -0.39 -3.30 10.43
N ASN A 125 0.26 -3.33 11.60
CA ASN A 125 0.88 -4.54 12.14
C ASN A 125 -0.13 -5.66 12.45
N TYR A 126 -1.28 -5.33 13.02
CA TYR A 126 -2.36 -6.29 13.27
C TYR A 126 -2.86 -6.92 11.96
N LEU A 127 -3.17 -6.08 10.97
CA LEU A 127 -3.64 -6.53 9.65
C LEU A 127 -2.60 -7.40 8.94
N PHE A 128 -1.31 -7.08 9.09
CA PHE A 128 -0.22 -7.92 8.59
C PHE A 128 -0.23 -9.32 9.24
N GLN A 129 -0.31 -9.36 10.59
CA GLN A 129 -0.36 -10.63 11.32
C GLN A 129 -1.59 -11.46 10.96
N GLN A 130 -2.75 -10.82 10.78
CA GLN A 130 -3.98 -11.46 10.34
C GLN A 130 -3.83 -12.07 8.93
N ARG A 131 -3.24 -11.32 7.98
CA ARG A 131 -2.94 -11.83 6.63
C ARG A 131 -2.02 -13.04 6.65
N LEU A 132 -0.97 -13.02 7.49
CA LEU A 132 -0.07 -14.17 7.67
C LEU A 132 -0.84 -15.39 8.18
N ARG A 133 -1.64 -15.23 9.24
CA ARG A 133 -2.43 -16.33 9.83
C ARG A 133 -3.43 -16.92 8.83
N ASN A 134 -4.16 -16.07 8.10
CA ASN A 134 -5.11 -16.52 7.07
C ASN A 134 -4.41 -17.28 5.94
N SER A 135 -3.21 -16.82 5.53
CA SER A 135 -2.39 -17.53 4.55
C SER A 135 -1.98 -18.93 5.04
N PHE A 136 -1.58 -19.06 6.31
CA PHE A 136 -1.25 -20.35 6.91
C PHE A 136 -2.48 -21.27 7.05
N LYS A 137 -3.65 -20.74 7.42
CA LYS A 137 -4.90 -21.50 7.49
C LYS A 137 -5.32 -22.04 6.12
N ALA A 138 -5.21 -21.21 5.07
CA ALA A 138 -5.51 -21.62 3.71
C ALA A 138 -4.59 -22.74 3.20
N LEU A 139 -3.30 -22.71 3.58
CA LEU A 139 -2.34 -23.78 3.26
C LEU A 139 -2.58 -25.07 4.06
N GLY A 140 -3.08 -24.97 5.30
CA GLY A 140 -3.42 -26.13 6.13
C GLY A 140 -4.77 -26.77 5.80
N ALA A 141 -5.70 -26.03 5.21
CA ALA A 141 -7.06 -26.50 4.88
C ALA A 141 -7.19 -27.20 3.51
N GLY A 142 -6.10 -27.37 2.76
CA GLY A 142 -6.07 -28.00 1.43
C GLY A 142 -6.43 -29.49 1.35
N ASN A 143 -7.02 -30.08 2.39
CA ASN A 143 -7.62 -31.41 2.38
C ASN A 143 -9.09 -31.33 2.83
N GLY A 144 -9.99 -30.82 1.99
CA GLY A 144 -11.42 -30.99 2.23
C GLY A 144 -12.34 -29.97 1.58
N SER A 145 -12.83 -30.33 0.39
CA SER A 145 -14.13 -29.98 -0.21
C SER A 145 -14.45 -28.53 -0.58
N ALA A 146 -14.99 -28.43 -1.78
CA ALA A 146 -15.48 -27.25 -2.49
C ALA A 146 -16.82 -26.70 -1.96
N ASN A 147 -17.09 -25.46 -2.40
CA ASN A 147 -18.35 -24.71 -2.46
C ASN A 147 -18.77 -23.90 -1.22
N SER A 148 -18.41 -22.61 -1.23
CA SER A 148 -19.34 -21.46 -1.15
C SER A 148 -18.52 -20.18 -0.92
N ASN A 149 -18.68 -19.15 -1.76
CA ASN A 149 -18.63 -17.71 -1.45
C ASN A 149 -18.19 -16.88 -2.68
N GLU A 150 -19.14 -16.61 -3.58
CA GLU A 150 -18.93 -15.76 -4.77
C GLU A 150 -19.09 -14.24 -4.49
N GLU A 151 -19.32 -13.79 -3.25
CA GLU A 151 -19.60 -12.36 -2.96
C GLU A 151 -18.49 -11.61 -2.18
N VAL A 152 -17.34 -12.23 -1.90
CA VAL A 152 -16.21 -11.59 -1.14
C VAL A 152 -15.07 -11.10 -2.06
N LEU A 153 -15.20 -11.29 -3.39
CA LEU A 153 -14.08 -11.18 -4.33
C LEU A 153 -13.67 -9.76 -4.78
N SER A 154 -14.44 -8.71 -4.48
CA SER A 154 -14.24 -7.44 -5.22
C SER A 154 -13.21 -6.47 -4.65
N GLN A 155 -12.65 -6.67 -3.45
CA GLN A 155 -11.78 -5.68 -2.80
C GLN A 155 -10.41 -6.21 -2.37
N THR A 156 -10.26 -7.53 -2.32
CA THR A 156 -8.99 -8.23 -2.12
C THR A 156 -8.18 -8.43 -3.41
N ASP A 157 -8.69 -7.99 -4.56
CA ASP A 157 -8.11 -8.29 -5.89
C ASP A 157 -7.09 -7.23 -6.37
N SER A 158 -7.36 -5.94 -6.17
CA SER A 158 -6.42 -4.83 -6.45
C SER A 158 -5.06 -5.05 -5.76
N ASP A 159 -5.11 -5.40 -4.47
CA ASP A 159 -3.94 -5.65 -3.65
C ASP A 159 -3.20 -6.95 -4.05
N GLN A 160 -3.81 -7.82 -4.84
CA GLN A 160 -3.16 -8.99 -5.43
C GLN A 160 -2.51 -8.68 -6.78
N HIS A 161 -3.09 -7.82 -7.61
CA HIS A 161 -2.62 -7.61 -8.99
C HIS A 161 -1.23 -7.00 -9.06
N TRP A 162 -0.96 -5.93 -8.30
CA TRP A 162 0.35 -5.29 -8.27
C TRP A 162 1.38 -6.18 -7.52
N LYS A 163 1.00 -6.84 -6.42
CA LYS A 163 1.88 -7.76 -5.68
C LYS A 163 2.30 -8.95 -6.53
N TRP A 164 1.36 -9.49 -7.30
CA TRP A 164 1.64 -10.57 -8.23
C TRP A 164 2.60 -10.12 -9.33
N ARG A 165 2.34 -8.97 -9.98
CA ARG A 165 3.25 -8.39 -10.99
C ARG A 165 4.64 -8.14 -10.43
N LEU A 166 4.76 -7.59 -9.21
CA LEU A 166 6.04 -7.39 -8.53
C LEU A 166 6.77 -8.73 -8.29
N LYS A 167 6.06 -9.74 -7.76
CA LYS A 167 6.64 -11.08 -7.56
C LYS A 167 7.10 -11.70 -8.88
N MET A 168 6.38 -11.49 -9.97
CA MET A 168 6.77 -11.97 -11.30
C MET A 168 7.97 -11.21 -11.84
N ALA A 169 8.04 -9.89 -11.67
CA ALA A 169 9.23 -9.10 -12.00
C ALA A 169 10.48 -9.62 -11.25
N GLU A 170 10.39 -9.79 -9.93
CA GLU A 170 11.49 -10.33 -9.11
C GLU A 170 11.88 -11.76 -9.54
N HIS A 171 10.89 -12.59 -9.90
CA HIS A 171 11.14 -13.94 -10.39
C HIS A 171 11.89 -13.95 -11.73
N ILE A 172 11.46 -13.11 -12.67
CA ILE A 172 12.12 -12.90 -13.97
C ILE A 172 13.56 -12.44 -13.72
N CYS A 173 13.77 -11.40 -12.90
CA CYS A 173 15.11 -10.90 -12.57
C CYS A 173 16.02 -11.98 -11.98
N ARG A 174 15.50 -12.84 -11.10
CA ARG A 174 16.26 -13.95 -10.49
C ARG A 174 16.61 -15.05 -11.50
N LYS A 175 15.72 -15.33 -12.45
CA LYS A 175 15.92 -16.36 -13.49
C LYS A 175 16.75 -15.86 -14.67
N MET A 176 16.86 -14.54 -14.85
CA MET A 176 17.63 -13.95 -15.94
C MET A 176 19.13 -14.20 -15.74
N ASP A 177 19.77 -14.68 -16.81
CA ASP A 177 21.22 -14.67 -16.96
C ASP A 177 21.65 -13.34 -17.59
N MET A 178 21.94 -12.36 -16.74
CA MET A 178 22.26 -10.99 -17.18
C MET A 178 23.51 -10.95 -18.05
N ALA A 179 24.52 -11.77 -17.76
CA ALA A 179 25.76 -11.81 -18.54
C ALA A 179 25.50 -12.34 -19.95
N LYS A 180 24.69 -13.41 -20.08
CA LYS A 180 24.31 -13.97 -21.37
C LYS A 180 23.61 -12.94 -22.26
N PHE A 181 22.71 -12.14 -21.68
CA PHE A 181 21.93 -11.15 -22.41
C PHE A 181 22.60 -9.77 -22.54
N GLY A 182 23.75 -9.55 -21.91
CA GLY A 182 24.42 -8.24 -21.88
C GLY A 182 23.65 -7.19 -21.07
N VAL A 183 22.88 -7.62 -20.06
CA VAL A 183 22.09 -6.75 -19.18
C VAL A 183 22.97 -6.27 -18.02
N LYS A 184 22.91 -4.96 -17.74
CA LYS A 184 23.63 -4.31 -16.64
C LYS A 184 22.76 -4.09 -15.42
N ALA A 185 21.51 -3.66 -15.64
CA ALA A 185 20.56 -3.43 -14.56
C ALA A 185 19.11 -3.59 -15.06
N ILE A 186 18.22 -3.95 -14.15
CA ILE A 186 16.79 -4.11 -14.39
C ILE A 186 16.03 -3.25 -13.39
N TYR A 187 15.07 -2.49 -13.89
CA TYR A 187 14.24 -1.60 -13.10
C TYR A 187 12.76 -1.89 -13.33
N LEU A 188 11.97 -1.68 -12.28
CA LEU A 188 10.51 -1.66 -12.32
C LEU A 188 10.03 -0.21 -12.36
N ILE A 189 9.08 0.08 -13.26
CA ILE A 189 8.45 1.40 -13.37
C ILE A 189 6.92 1.25 -13.36
N GLY A 190 6.21 2.37 -13.54
CA GLY A 190 4.77 2.36 -13.76
C GLY A 190 3.91 1.93 -12.58
N SER A 191 2.71 1.44 -12.90
CA SER A 191 1.62 1.18 -11.93
C SER A 191 2.00 0.12 -10.89
N THR A 192 2.81 -0.88 -11.28
CA THR A 192 3.28 -1.93 -10.37
C THR A 192 4.27 -1.37 -9.34
N LYS A 193 5.19 -0.48 -9.74
CA LYS A 193 6.10 0.22 -8.82
C LYS A 193 5.35 1.15 -7.87
N ASN A 194 4.24 1.74 -8.32
CA ASN A 194 3.42 2.66 -7.54
C ASN A 194 2.30 1.96 -6.73
N ALA A 195 2.25 0.63 -6.68
CA ALA A 195 1.22 -0.16 -6.00
C ALA A 195 -0.23 0.16 -6.42
N THR A 196 -0.42 0.57 -7.68
CA THR A 196 -1.73 0.98 -8.24
C THR A 196 -2.17 0.11 -9.42
N ALA A 197 -1.44 -0.99 -9.71
CA ALA A 197 -1.76 -1.86 -10.83
C ALA A 197 -3.08 -2.62 -10.61
N GLY A 198 -3.99 -2.47 -11.56
CA GLY A 198 -5.26 -3.19 -11.62
C GLY A 198 -5.18 -4.45 -12.49
N PRO A 199 -6.31 -5.14 -12.71
CA PRO A 199 -6.34 -6.40 -13.47
C PRO A 199 -5.97 -6.21 -14.96
N ALA A 200 -6.25 -5.02 -15.51
CA ALA A 200 -5.92 -4.65 -16.89
C ALA A 200 -4.52 -4.03 -17.05
N SER A 201 -3.77 -3.83 -15.96
CA SER A 201 -2.45 -3.17 -16.03
C SER A 201 -1.39 -4.08 -16.64
N ASP A 202 -0.43 -3.48 -17.32
CA ASP A 202 0.82 -4.10 -17.75
C ASP A 202 1.85 -4.16 -16.60
N LEU A 203 2.98 -4.80 -16.91
CA LEU A 203 4.17 -4.88 -16.09
C LEU A 203 5.31 -4.17 -16.83
N ASP A 204 5.57 -2.92 -16.44
CA ASP A 204 6.62 -2.12 -17.05
C ASP A 204 8.03 -2.49 -16.52
N LEU A 205 8.87 -3.02 -17.40
CA LEU A 205 10.29 -3.29 -17.12
C LEU A 205 11.18 -2.37 -17.93
N MET A 206 12.14 -1.74 -17.26
CA MET A 206 13.20 -0.98 -17.91
C MET A 206 14.52 -1.71 -17.73
N ILE A 207 15.20 -2.02 -18.84
CA ILE A 207 16.46 -2.78 -18.84
C ILE A 207 17.59 -1.90 -19.39
N HIS A 208 18.59 -1.69 -18.55
CA HIS A 208 19.87 -1.12 -18.95
C HIS A 208 20.77 -2.21 -19.50
N HIS A 209 21.24 -2.06 -20.74
CA HIS A 209 22.00 -3.10 -21.42
C HIS A 209 23.17 -2.56 -22.24
N GLN A 210 24.15 -3.45 -22.48
CA GLN A 210 25.28 -3.25 -23.39
C GLN A 210 25.42 -4.48 -24.31
N SER A 211 24.27 -4.91 -24.84
CA SER A 211 24.13 -6.12 -25.65
C SER A 211 24.51 -5.87 -27.11
N GLY A 212 25.15 -6.85 -27.75
CA GLY A 212 25.22 -6.92 -29.22
C GLY A 212 23.86 -7.27 -29.85
N ILE A 213 23.76 -7.18 -31.18
CA ILE A 213 22.50 -7.42 -31.93
C ILE A 213 21.85 -8.76 -31.54
N HIS A 214 22.61 -9.87 -31.60
CA HIS A 214 22.10 -11.19 -31.26
C HIS A 214 21.73 -11.37 -29.78
N GLN A 215 22.44 -10.71 -28.87
CA GLN A 215 22.09 -10.75 -27.44
C GLN A 215 20.79 -9.99 -27.19
N LEU A 216 20.59 -8.88 -27.88
CA LEU A 216 19.39 -8.07 -27.78
C LEU A 216 18.16 -8.79 -28.34
N GLU A 217 18.29 -9.43 -29.50
CA GLU A 217 17.23 -10.28 -30.06
C GLU A 217 16.86 -11.41 -29.10
N ASN A 218 17.85 -12.12 -28.57
CA ASN A 218 17.62 -13.19 -27.59
C ASN A 218 16.96 -12.68 -26.30
N LEU A 219 17.34 -11.49 -25.81
CA LEU A 219 16.71 -10.86 -24.66
C LEU A 219 15.25 -10.54 -24.93
N LYS A 220 14.95 -9.93 -26.08
CA LYS A 220 13.58 -9.59 -26.48
C LYS A 220 12.71 -10.83 -26.58
N SER A 221 13.16 -11.88 -27.28
CA SER A 221 12.39 -13.13 -27.38
C SER A 221 12.21 -13.83 -26.02
N TRP A 222 13.19 -13.73 -25.12
CA TRP A 222 13.06 -14.28 -23.78
C TRP A 222 12.01 -13.53 -22.94
N ILE A 223 12.00 -12.19 -23.00
CA ILE A 223 10.99 -11.37 -22.33
C ILE A 223 9.61 -11.55 -22.97
N GLU A 224 9.52 -11.65 -24.30
CA GLU A 224 8.27 -11.91 -25.02
C GLU A 224 7.64 -13.24 -24.57
N GLY A 225 8.44 -14.30 -24.42
CA GLY A 225 7.97 -15.57 -23.88
C GLY A 225 7.39 -15.46 -22.46
N TRP A 226 8.01 -14.65 -21.60
CA TRP A 226 7.43 -14.33 -20.28
C TRP A 226 6.17 -13.50 -20.40
N SER A 227 6.14 -12.50 -21.29
CA SER A 227 5.02 -11.60 -21.50
C SER A 227 3.75 -12.35 -21.89
N LEU A 228 3.86 -13.30 -22.83
CA LEU A 228 2.75 -14.14 -23.28
C LEU A 228 2.27 -15.10 -22.18
N CYS A 229 3.19 -15.76 -21.48
CA CYS A 229 2.83 -16.65 -20.37
C CYS A 229 2.11 -15.90 -19.24
N LEU A 230 2.60 -14.72 -18.88
CA LEU A 230 2.00 -13.90 -17.83
C LEU A 230 0.66 -13.30 -18.26
N ALA A 231 0.47 -12.99 -19.55
CA ALA A 231 -0.83 -12.55 -20.06
C ALA A 231 -1.89 -13.64 -19.90
N GLU A 232 -1.56 -14.88 -20.28
CA GLU A 232 -2.45 -16.03 -20.07
C GLU A 232 -2.76 -16.23 -18.58
N GLU A 233 -1.75 -16.18 -17.72
CA GLU A 233 -1.99 -16.34 -16.29
C GLU A 233 -2.78 -15.16 -15.68
N ASN A 234 -2.59 -13.93 -16.17
CA ASN A 234 -3.42 -12.78 -15.79
C ASN A 234 -4.87 -12.98 -16.20
N PHE A 235 -5.13 -13.52 -17.40
CA PHE A 235 -6.47 -13.85 -17.86
C PHE A 235 -7.12 -14.91 -16.95
N GLN A 236 -6.41 -15.98 -16.62
CA GLN A 236 -6.93 -17.02 -15.71
C GLN A 236 -7.24 -16.47 -14.31
N ARG A 237 -6.47 -15.48 -13.84
CA ARG A 237 -6.66 -14.85 -12.53
C ARG A 237 -7.79 -13.83 -12.51
N THR A 238 -7.95 -13.07 -13.59
CA THR A 238 -8.73 -11.81 -13.57
C THR A 238 -9.83 -11.72 -14.63
N GLY A 239 -9.82 -12.59 -15.63
CA GLY A 239 -10.67 -12.52 -16.81
C GLY A 239 -10.26 -11.46 -17.84
N TYR A 240 -9.22 -10.65 -17.59
CA TYR A 240 -8.74 -9.65 -18.55
C TYR A 240 -7.75 -10.26 -19.53
N GLN A 241 -8.10 -10.16 -20.81
CA GLN A 241 -7.28 -10.64 -21.91
C GLN A 241 -6.35 -9.53 -22.42
N SER A 242 -5.10 -9.89 -22.70
CA SER A 242 -4.10 -9.02 -23.34
C SER A 242 -3.20 -9.81 -24.29
N ASP A 243 -2.61 -9.14 -25.28
CA ASP A 243 -1.66 -9.75 -26.23
C ASP A 243 -0.26 -10.00 -25.64
N GLY A 244 -0.05 -9.52 -24.41
CA GLY A 244 1.19 -9.58 -23.64
C GLY A 244 1.00 -8.81 -22.34
N LEU A 245 1.78 -9.11 -21.31
CA LEU A 245 1.70 -8.42 -20.03
C LEU A 245 2.89 -7.48 -19.76
N ILE A 246 4.06 -7.79 -20.29
CA ILE A 246 5.27 -7.00 -20.04
C ILE A 246 5.42 -5.93 -21.12
N ASP A 247 5.48 -4.67 -20.72
CA ASP A 247 6.01 -3.60 -21.56
C ASP A 247 7.52 -3.44 -21.25
N LEU A 248 8.35 -3.46 -22.30
CA LEU A 248 9.80 -3.50 -22.17
C LEU A 248 10.43 -2.23 -22.74
N HIS A 249 11.05 -1.45 -21.86
CA HIS A 249 11.87 -0.30 -22.23
C HIS A 249 13.36 -0.64 -22.14
N LEU A 250 14.10 -0.32 -23.20
CA LEU A 250 15.53 -0.59 -23.30
C LEU A 250 16.29 0.72 -23.27
N ILE A 251 17.35 0.78 -22.46
CA ILE A 251 18.24 1.93 -22.36
C ILE A 251 19.71 1.50 -22.40
N THR A 252 20.56 2.39 -22.91
CA THR A 252 22.01 2.20 -23.01
C THR A 252 22.77 3.15 -22.09
N ASP A 253 24.09 2.98 -21.98
CA ASP A 253 24.94 3.94 -21.26
C ASP A 253 24.76 5.37 -21.80
N SER A 254 24.65 5.52 -23.13
CA SER A 254 24.43 6.82 -23.77
C SER A 254 23.11 7.47 -23.38
N ASP A 255 22.05 6.66 -23.17
CA ASP A 255 20.73 7.20 -22.78
C ASP A 255 20.74 7.69 -21.33
N ILE A 256 21.46 6.99 -20.46
CA ILE A 256 21.64 7.38 -19.05
C ILE A 256 22.45 8.67 -18.95
N GLU A 257 23.56 8.77 -19.69
CA GLU A 257 24.39 9.98 -19.73
C GLU A 257 23.62 11.19 -20.29
N ALA A 258 22.85 10.98 -21.35
CA ALA A 258 22.06 12.03 -21.99
C ALA A 258 20.74 12.33 -21.26
N ARG A 259 20.35 11.51 -20.26
CA ARG A 259 19.04 11.52 -19.60
C ARG A 259 17.89 11.56 -20.62
N THR A 260 17.95 10.68 -21.62
CA THR A 260 16.93 10.59 -22.67
C THR A 260 15.85 9.58 -22.31
N SER A 261 14.62 9.81 -22.78
CA SER A 261 13.50 8.87 -22.65
C SER A 261 13.26 8.44 -21.18
N PHE A 262 13.16 7.14 -20.92
CA PHE A 262 12.93 6.56 -19.60
C PHE A 262 14.15 6.68 -18.66
N ALA A 263 15.34 7.02 -19.18
CA ALA A 263 16.54 7.15 -18.35
C ALA A 263 16.46 8.33 -17.37
N VAL A 264 15.57 9.31 -17.62
CA VAL A 264 15.25 10.40 -16.65
C VAL A 264 14.72 9.84 -15.32
N MET A 265 14.08 8.67 -15.35
CA MET A 265 13.52 8.03 -14.15
C MET A 265 14.62 7.46 -13.23
N ILE A 266 15.85 7.28 -13.71
CA ILE A 266 16.96 6.78 -12.90
C ILE A 266 17.46 7.90 -11.99
N GLY A 267 17.19 7.79 -10.69
CA GLY A 267 17.57 8.79 -9.68
C GLY A 267 16.62 9.99 -9.58
N SER A 268 15.43 9.92 -10.19
CA SER A 268 14.38 10.93 -10.03
C SER A 268 13.77 10.90 -8.62
N PHE A 269 13.53 12.09 -8.05
CA PHE A 269 12.89 12.26 -6.73
C PHE A 269 11.36 12.11 -6.77
N THR A 270 10.72 12.33 -7.93
CA THR A 270 9.25 12.38 -8.04
C THR A 270 8.65 11.08 -8.59
N ASP A 271 9.29 10.48 -9.59
CA ASP A 271 8.89 9.17 -10.13
C ASP A 271 10.11 8.34 -10.52
N GLY A 272 10.85 7.94 -9.48
CA GLY A 272 12.07 7.16 -9.63
C GLY A 272 11.81 5.71 -10.01
N ALA A 273 12.58 5.19 -10.96
CA ALA A 273 12.60 3.77 -11.28
C ALA A 273 13.12 2.95 -10.09
N ARG A 274 12.47 1.82 -9.77
CA ARG A 274 12.92 0.92 -8.69
C ARG A 274 13.90 -0.09 -9.25
N LEU A 275 15.16 -0.04 -8.79
CA LEU A 275 16.16 -1.05 -9.14
C LEU A 275 15.77 -2.42 -8.56
N LEU A 276 15.75 -3.45 -9.39
CA LEU A 276 15.49 -4.84 -9.00
C LEU A 276 16.76 -5.68 -8.94
N ARG A 277 17.66 -5.52 -9.92
CA ARG A 277 18.91 -6.27 -10.01
C ARG A 277 19.93 -5.56 -10.89
#